data_AF-A0A7X1GT22-F1
#
_entry.id   AF-A0A7X1GT22-F1
#
_cell.length_a   1.000
_cell.length_b   1.000
_cell.length_c   1.000
_cell.angle_alpha   90.00
_cell.angle_beta   90.00
_cell.angle_gamma   90.00
#
_symmetry.space_group_name_H-M   'P 1'
#
loop_
_entity.id
_entity.type
_entity.pdbx_description
1 polymer ?
#
loop_
_entity_poly.entity_id
_entity_poly.type
_entity_poly.pdbx_seq_one_letter_code
_entity_poly.pdbx_strand_id
1 'polypeptide(L)' 'MILNLTVPGGMGGQEALHQLKALDPDVRAIVSSGYSNDPVMANYAHYGFCGAVKKPYLVQEMSCVLDEVIKG' A
#
# COMPACT_ATOMS: atom_id res chain seq x y z
N MET A 1 3.14 -6.84 3.14
CA MET A 1 3.85 -5.63 3.63
C MET A 1 2.90 -4.45 3.67
N ILE A 2 3.15 -3.46 4.55
CA ILE A 2 2.42 -2.20 4.58
C ILE A 2 3.43 -1.08 4.27
N LEU A 3 3.17 -0.28 3.23
CA LEU A 3 4.10 0.73 2.72
C LEU A 3 3.48 2.12 2.80
N ASN A 4 4.28 3.10 3.22
CA ASN A 4 3.85 4.50 3.18
C ASN A 4 4.04 5.05 1.75
N LEU A 5 3.02 5.72 1.19
CA LEU A 5 3.10 6.20 -0.18
C LEU A 5 4.22 7.24 -0.37
N THR A 6 4.28 8.21 0.53
CA THR A 6 5.24 9.32 0.46
C THR A 6 6.16 9.30 1.68
N VAL A 7 7.47 9.17 1.46
CA VAL A 7 8.49 9.24 2.51
C VAL A 7 9.39 10.45 2.22
N PRO A 8 9.30 11.54 2.98
CA PRO A 8 10.17 12.70 2.80
C PRO A 8 11.65 12.31 2.92
N GLY A 9 12.46 12.64 1.91
CA GLY A 9 13.90 12.34 1.91
C GLY A 9 14.26 10.86 1.70
N GLY A 10 13.32 10.03 1.27
CA GLY A 10 13.56 8.61 1.05
C GLY A 10 12.67 8.01 -0.05
N MET A 11 12.74 6.69 -0.18
CA MET A 11 11.99 5.92 -1.18
C MET A 11 10.50 5.86 -0.82
N GLY A 12 9.65 6.23 -1.77
CA GLY A 12 8.19 6.14 -1.64
C GLY A 12 7.67 4.71 -1.80
N GLY A 13 6.41 4.49 -1.43
CA GLY A 13 5.80 3.16 -1.43
C GLY A 13 5.71 2.52 -2.83
N GLN A 14 5.48 3.32 -3.87
CA GLN A 14 5.40 2.81 -5.24
C GLN A 14 6.76 2.33 -5.76
N GLU A 15 7.81 3.10 -5.52
CA GLU A 15 9.18 2.72 -5.88
C GLU A 15 9.62 1.49 -5.09
N ALA A 16 9.34 1.46 -3.78
CA ALA A 16 9.61 0.32 -2.92
C ALA A 16 8.91 -0.94 -3.43
N LEU A 17 7.62 -0.86 -3.79
CA LEU A 17 6.88 -1.99 -4.34
C LEU A 17 7.51 -2.50 -5.64
N HIS A 18 7.94 -1.60 -6.52
CA HIS A 18 8.57 -2.00 -7.77
C HIS A 18 9.87 -2.79 -7.54
N GLN A 19 10.73 -2.32 -6.63
CA GLN A 19 11.96 -3.03 -6.27
C GLN A 19 11.66 -4.36 -5.58
N LEU A 20 10.68 -4.40 -4.69
CA LEU A 20 10.27 -5.62 -3.99
C LEU A 20 9.75 -6.68 -4.98
N LYS A 21 8.91 -6.28 -5.95
CA LYS A 21 8.41 -7.20 -6.99
C LYS A 21 9.50 -7.71 -7.94
N ALA A 22 10.56 -6.94 -8.16
CA ALA A 22 11.70 -7.40 -8.93
C ALA A 22 12.50 -8.51 -8.19
N LEU A 23 12.46 -8.52 -6.86
CA LEU A 23 13.10 -9.54 -6.03
C LEU A 23 12.18 -10.74 -5.77
N ASP A 24 10.91 -10.48 -5.50
CA ASP A 24 9.88 -11.48 -5.21
C ASP A 24 8.55 -11.04 -5.85
N PRO A 25 8.19 -11.61 -7.00
CA PRO A 25 6.96 -11.27 -7.73
C PRO A 25 5.67 -11.49 -6.94
N ASP A 26 5.68 -12.38 -5.95
CA ASP A 26 4.50 -12.77 -5.16
C ASP A 26 4.27 -11.85 -3.94
N VAL A 27 5.15 -10.86 -3.74
CA VAL A 27 4.99 -9.87 -2.67
C VAL A 27 3.63 -9.17 -2.76
N ARG A 28 2.91 -9.24 -1.64
CA ARG A 28 1.66 -8.51 -1.41
C ARG A 28 1.92 -7.26 -0.58
N ALA A 29 1.46 -6.12 -1.06
CA ALA A 29 1.65 -4.84 -0.39
C ALA A 29 0.35 -4.06 -0.26
N ILE A 30 0.16 -3.44 0.90
CA ILE A 30 -0.90 -2.48 1.18
C ILE A 30 -0.25 -1.09 1.18
N VAL A 31 -0.82 -0.14 0.44
CA VAL A 31 -0.37 1.25 0.47
C VAL A 31 -1.11 2.03 1.55
N SER A 32 -0.42 2.94 2.24
CA SER A 32 -1.03 3.84 3.20
C SER A 32 -0.55 5.27 3.04
N SER A 33 -1.48 6.24 3.06
CA SER A 33 -1.20 7.66 2.88
C SER A 33 -2.21 8.53 3.62
N GLY A 34 -1.77 9.69 4.13
CA GLY A 34 -2.66 10.73 4.65
C GLY A 34 -3.24 11.64 3.56
N TYR A 35 -2.64 11.64 2.37
CA TYR A 35 -3.11 12.42 1.23
C TYR A 35 -4.13 11.61 0.44
N SER A 36 -5.41 11.84 0.71
CA SER A 36 -6.49 11.01 0.17
C SER A 36 -6.81 11.22 -1.31
N ASN A 37 -6.27 12.27 -1.92
CA ASN A 37 -6.53 12.59 -3.32
C ASN A 37 -5.39 12.11 -4.25
N ASP A 38 -4.46 11.32 -3.73
CA ASP A 38 -3.42 10.73 -4.55
C ASP A 38 -4.02 9.67 -5.49
N PRO A 39 -3.81 9.76 -6.81
CA PRO A 39 -4.30 8.78 -7.77
C PRO A 39 -3.89 7.33 -7.45
N VAL A 40 -2.76 7.14 -6.76
CA VAL A 40 -2.30 5.82 -6.32
C VAL A 40 -3.22 5.24 -5.25
N MET A 41 -3.73 6.06 -4.33
CA MET A 41 -4.68 5.59 -3.32
C MET A 41 -6.03 5.22 -3.93
N ALA A 42 -6.48 5.98 -4.94
CA ALA A 42 -7.74 5.71 -5.64
C ALA A 42 -7.68 4.48 -6.55
N ASN A 43 -6.53 4.22 -7.18
CA ASN A 43 -6.35 3.15 -8.16
C ASN A 43 -5.24 2.16 -7.75
N TYR A 44 -5.12 1.84 -6.46
CA TYR A 44 -3.99 1.09 -5.89
C TYR A 44 -3.69 -0.23 -6.62
N ALA A 45 -4.73 -0.92 -7.11
CA ALA A 45 -4.59 -2.16 -7.87
C ALA A 45 -3.85 -1.96 -9.21
N HIS A 46 -4.09 -0.83 -9.90
CA HIS A 46 -3.37 -0.48 -11.13
C HIS A 46 -1.87 -0.28 -10.89
N TYR A 47 -1.51 0.21 -9.70
CA TYR A 47 -0.12 0.37 -9.27
C TYR A 47 0.50 -0.90 -8.66
N GLY A 48 -0.25 -2.00 -8.65
CA GLY A 48 0.23 -3.32 -8.21
C GLY A 48 0.12 -3.58 -6.71
N PHE A 49 -0.51 -2.68 -5.94
CA PHE A 49 -0.84 -2.92 -4.53
C PHE A 49 -2.07 -3.83 -4.41
N CYS A 50 -2.12 -4.61 -3.33
CA CYS A 50 -3.23 -5.51 -3.03
C CYS A 50 -4.32 -4.84 -2.18
N GLY A 51 -4.05 -3.69 -1.58
CA GLY A 51 -5.00 -2.94 -0.77
C GLY A 51 -4.50 -1.53 -0.46
N ALA A 52 -5.38 -0.68 0.07
CA ALA A 52 -5.04 0.68 0.47
C ALA A 52 -5.75 1.09 1.77
N VAL A 53 -5.04 1.84 2.63
CA VAL A 53 -5.61 2.38 3.89
C VAL A 53 -5.25 3.85 4.05
N LYS A 54 -6.27 4.72 4.13
CA LYS A 54 -6.11 6.17 4.31
C LYS A 54 -5.77 6.51 5.78
N LYS A 55 -4.78 7.35 6.00
CA LYS A 55 -4.44 7.91 7.33
C LYS A 55 -5.24 9.20 7.60
N PRO A 56 -5.60 9.49 8.87
CA PRO A 56 -5.55 8.56 10.01
C PRO A 56 -6.61 7.46 9.85
N TYR A 57 -6.31 6.26 10.37
CA TYR A 57 -7.23 5.12 10.39
C TYR A 57 -7.30 4.52 11.80
N LEU A 58 -8.42 3.85 12.09
CA LEU A 58 -8.60 2.97 13.24
C LEU A 58 -7.94 1.61 12.99
N VAL A 59 -7.60 0.91 14.08
CA VAL A 59 -7.01 -0.44 14.01
C VAL A 59 -7.92 -1.41 13.24
N GLN A 60 -9.24 -1.26 13.39
CA GLN A 60 -10.24 -2.06 12.72
C GLN A 60 -10.19 -1.90 11.19
N GLU A 61 -10.00 -0.67 10.70
CA GLU A 61 -9.91 -0.41 9.25
C GLU A 61 -8.69 -1.09 8.64
N MET A 62 -7.53 -1.02 9.31
CA MET A 62 -6.33 -1.75 8.90
C MET A 62 -6.55 -3.27 8.98
N SER A 63 -7.21 -3.76 10.02
CA SER A 63 -7.50 -5.19 10.19
C SER A 63 -8.38 -5.74 9.06
N CYS A 64 -9.39 -4.99 8.62
CA CYS A 64 -10.24 -5.43 7.50
C CYS A 64 -9.42 -5.58 6.21
N VAL A 65 -8.60 -4.58 5.87
CA VAL A 65 -7.77 -4.65 4.67
C VAL A 65 -6.71 -5.75 4.76
N LEU A 66 -6.13 -5.99 5.93
CA LEU A 66 -5.22 -7.11 6.14
C LEU A 66 -5.92 -8.46 5.92
N ASP A 67 -7.13 -8.63 6.45
CA ASP A 67 -7.90 -9.86 6.27
C ASP A 67 -8.21 -10.13 4.80
N GLU A 68 -8.60 -9.10 4.04
CA GLU A 68 -8.82 -9.18 2.60
C GLU A 68 -7.53 -9.56 1.84
N VAL A 69 -6.41 -8.95 2.22
CA VAL A 69 -5.10 -9.16 1.58
C VAL A 69 -4.37 -10.41 2.08
N ILE A 70 -4.84 -11.12 3.11
CA ILE A 70 -4.21 -12.38 3.53
C ILE A 70 -5.02 -13.58 3.05
N LYS A 71 -6.36 -13.45 2.99
CA LYS A 71 -7.27 -14.56 2.66
C LYS A 71 -7.48 -14.78 1.17
N GLY A 72 -7.33 -13.73 0.34
CA GLY A 72 -7.34 -13.88 -1.13
C GLY A 72 -6.04 -14.47 -1.64
#